data_AF-A0A524ISS0-F1
#
_entry.id   AF-A0A524ISS0-F1
#
_cell.length_a   1.000
_cell.length_b   1.000
_cell.length_c   1.000
_cell.angle_alpha   90.00
_cell.angle_beta   90.00
_cell.angle_gamma   90.00
#
_symmetry.space_group_name_H-M   'P 1'
#
loop_
_entity.id
_entity.type
_entity.pdbx_description
1 polymer ?
#
loop_
_entity_poly.entity_id
_entity_poly.type
_entity_poly.pdbx_seq_one_letter_code
_entity_poly.pdbx_strand_id
1 'polypeptide(L)'
;MAETGVLRDLSKSLTERERKDLLDKIKKSISLDEIREKSVYHKDLNQQERELLIEQEIARSSIFTRFMLWLRSIIVGKHKEDVFISMRLNKLQSEINRKNPGLTGFELRNLYPKFAEAFFRLYSLSFALIPLFRNLWERPEVFEKALFALLNERIPESKKTLTDFIDQQAMEDIYSETGRKDAIRSAVIRRIDTYVDALSAELFLEIEKNVLPFYYVKDVVLFPYFAFFRLFHFTPKPGDKTPQFKSASAVVALEFMEQMFYAVYTAIKLPDPVVFDPGFSKNMMESIEDKKENDESESAQANPISGNLPELCREIRNFSKTVPLVELIRYFRQDPYFQLIFYIPKLDLREFYRSMIRISLLPVIDEIFDDVRRNVVEKKIGELFTGQKLIPFQNYRDYLSTDFKQLGLPTFTYVRTLNVIYNFIRWYYHTYLQEIVQILSMGMLKHNRLPLNRLLASAAALEDVEEKIWVFDISLSNDEEDGKLFQRLRVSLASEPAHQRIFRGLVNQKDKTAQGLVDRGLEGFFELKKIFDEILSSPTEVVKQRLSGFYYIKGKSEALGELLRSRSDAIEKFGNLLRNISRIEKGT
;
A
#
# COMPACT_ATOMS: atom_id res chain seq x y z
N MET A 1 8.42 -9.51 -18.26
CA MET A 1 8.29 -9.30 -16.81
C MET A 1 9.17 -8.13 -16.43
N ALA A 2 8.62 -6.93 -16.42
CA ALA A 2 9.28 -5.69 -16.01
C ALA A 2 8.26 -4.97 -15.12
N GLU A 3 8.47 -5.04 -13.82
CA GLU A 3 7.52 -4.58 -12.80
C GLU A 3 7.70 -3.07 -12.53
N THR A 4 6.71 -2.30 -13.02
CA THR A 4 6.04 -1.11 -12.42
C THR A 4 6.91 0.00 -11.80
N GLY A 5 6.87 1.23 -12.35
CA GLY A 5 7.62 2.41 -11.87
C GLY A 5 6.91 3.28 -10.82
N VAL A 6 5.66 3.69 -11.04
CA VAL A 6 5.06 4.79 -10.24
C VAL A 6 4.53 4.35 -8.87
N LEU A 7 3.84 3.21 -8.77
CA LEU A 7 3.43 2.62 -7.48
C LEU A 7 4.61 1.99 -6.72
N ARG A 8 5.71 1.68 -7.43
CA ARG A 8 6.96 1.20 -6.82
C ARG A 8 7.76 2.34 -6.21
N ASP A 9 7.78 3.50 -6.86
CA ASP A 9 8.47 4.68 -6.34
C ASP A 9 7.75 5.27 -5.13
N LEU A 10 6.41 5.25 -5.12
CA LEU A 10 5.62 5.69 -3.96
C LEU A 10 5.69 4.74 -2.75
N SER A 11 6.17 3.50 -2.89
CA SER A 11 6.09 2.47 -1.83
C SER A 11 7.42 1.99 -1.26
N LYS A 12 8.52 2.72 -1.47
CA LYS A 12 9.87 2.33 -1.00
C LYS A 12 10.00 2.18 0.52
N SER A 13 9.05 2.72 1.28
CA SER A 13 9.00 2.71 2.77
C SER A 13 8.03 1.68 3.38
N LEU A 14 7.22 1.00 2.57
CA LEU A 14 6.42 -0.13 3.05
C LEU A 14 7.29 -1.40 3.10
N THR A 15 7.08 -2.29 4.08
CA THR A 15 7.72 -3.61 4.02
C THR A 15 7.27 -4.34 2.76
N GLU A 16 8.14 -5.15 2.14
CA GLU A 16 7.79 -5.88 0.91
C GLU A 16 6.53 -6.74 1.08
N ARG A 17 6.32 -7.30 2.28
CA ARG A 17 5.15 -8.09 2.62
C ARG A 17 3.87 -7.25 2.66
N GLU A 18 3.85 -6.15 3.42
CA GLU A 18 2.67 -5.28 3.49
C GLU A 18 2.32 -4.67 2.13
N ARG A 19 3.36 -4.29 1.36
CA ARG A 19 3.19 -3.78 0.01
C ARG A 19 2.53 -4.82 -0.89
N LYS A 20 3.03 -6.06 -0.88
CA LYS A 20 2.46 -7.14 -1.68
C LYS A 20 1.01 -7.41 -1.26
N ASP A 21 0.74 -7.46 0.03
CA ASP A 21 -0.62 -7.68 0.55
C ASP A 21 -1.59 -6.57 0.12
N LEU A 22 -1.17 -5.29 0.15
CA LEU A 22 -2.00 -4.17 -0.31
C LEU A 22 -2.21 -4.18 -1.84
N LEU A 23 -1.18 -4.49 -2.61
CA LEU A 23 -1.30 -4.61 -4.07
C LEU A 23 -2.20 -5.78 -4.46
N ASP A 24 -2.10 -6.92 -3.79
CA ASP A 24 -2.96 -8.08 -4.02
C ASP A 24 -4.41 -7.76 -3.65
N LYS A 25 -4.64 -7.00 -2.56
CA LYS A 25 -5.98 -6.51 -2.20
C LYS A 25 -6.56 -5.57 -3.25
N ILE A 26 -5.75 -4.62 -3.75
CA ILE A 26 -6.15 -3.72 -4.83
C ILE A 26 -6.57 -4.56 -6.04
N LYS A 27 -5.70 -5.42 -6.56
CA LYS A 27 -5.99 -6.25 -7.74
C LYS A 27 -7.25 -7.11 -7.58
N LYS A 28 -7.44 -7.72 -6.40
CA LYS A 28 -8.64 -8.51 -6.09
C LYS A 28 -9.90 -7.65 -6.02
N SER A 29 -9.83 -6.47 -5.42
CA SER A 29 -10.99 -5.56 -5.25
C SER A 29 -11.54 -5.01 -6.57
N ILE A 30 -10.70 -4.95 -7.61
CA ILE A 30 -11.10 -4.53 -8.97
C ILE A 30 -11.10 -5.69 -9.98
N SER A 31 -11.07 -6.94 -9.51
CA SER A 31 -11.06 -8.19 -10.30
C SER A 31 -10.02 -8.26 -11.42
N LEU A 32 -8.86 -7.59 -11.31
CA LEU A 32 -7.87 -7.55 -12.40
C LEU A 32 -7.18 -8.89 -12.68
N ASP A 33 -6.97 -9.73 -11.67
CA ASP A 33 -6.32 -11.04 -11.83
C ASP A 33 -7.28 -12.09 -12.43
N GLU A 34 -8.54 -12.08 -12.02
CA GLU A 34 -9.61 -12.95 -12.55
C GLU A 34 -9.93 -12.67 -14.02
N ILE A 35 -9.55 -11.48 -14.50
CA ILE A 35 -9.70 -11.05 -15.89
C ILE A 35 -8.62 -11.64 -16.81
N ARG A 36 -7.49 -12.11 -16.26
CA ARG A 36 -6.39 -12.72 -17.04
C ARG A 36 -6.54 -14.23 -17.23
N GLU A 37 -7.28 -14.90 -16.36
CA GLU A 37 -7.60 -16.33 -16.50
C GLU A 37 -8.76 -16.54 -17.49
N LYS A 38 -8.81 -17.71 -18.15
CA LYS A 38 -9.89 -18.02 -19.11
C LYS A 38 -11.23 -18.01 -18.37
N SER A 39 -12.02 -16.97 -18.59
CA SER A 39 -13.35 -16.75 -18.00
C SER A 39 -14.44 -17.74 -18.46
N VAL A 40 -14.09 -18.66 -19.35
CA VAL A 40 -14.95 -19.70 -19.91
C VAL A 40 -14.50 -21.04 -19.33
N TYR A 41 -15.27 -21.58 -18.39
CA TYR A 41 -15.08 -22.94 -17.88
C TYR A 41 -16.15 -23.85 -18.47
N HIS A 42 -15.70 -24.92 -19.12
CA HIS A 42 -16.56 -26.02 -19.55
C HIS A 42 -17.06 -26.74 -18.31
N LYS A 43 -18.38 -26.74 -18.09
CA LYS A 43 -18.96 -27.66 -17.11
C LYS A 43 -19.10 -29.01 -17.81
N ASP A 44 -18.07 -29.84 -17.69
CA ASP A 44 -18.19 -31.23 -18.05
C ASP A 44 -19.13 -31.90 -17.05
N LEU A 45 -20.39 -32.07 -17.45
CA LEU A 45 -21.37 -32.81 -16.65
C LEU A 45 -20.83 -34.22 -16.46
N ASN A 46 -20.82 -34.70 -15.21
CA ASN A 46 -20.45 -36.08 -14.92
C ASN A 46 -21.41 -37.01 -15.69
N GLN A 47 -20.92 -38.14 -16.20
CA GLN A 47 -21.68 -39.03 -17.07
C GLN A 47 -23.02 -39.46 -16.43
N GLN A 48 -23.02 -39.69 -15.12
CA GLN A 48 -24.22 -40.01 -14.33
C GLN A 48 -25.22 -38.84 -14.23
N GLU A 49 -24.76 -37.59 -14.10
CA GLU A 49 -25.64 -36.42 -14.10
C GLU A 49 -26.29 -36.20 -15.47
N ARG A 50 -25.53 -36.48 -16.54
CA ARG A 50 -26.01 -36.41 -17.92
C ARG A 50 -27.09 -37.45 -18.20
N GLU A 51 -26.87 -38.69 -17.79
CA GLU A 51 -27.85 -39.79 -17.91
C GLU A 51 -29.13 -39.47 -17.13
N LEU A 52 -29.02 -38.99 -15.88
CA LEU A 52 -30.16 -38.59 -15.06
C LEU A 52 -30.98 -37.44 -15.67
N LEU A 53 -30.33 -36.43 -16.26
CA LEU A 53 -31.03 -35.34 -16.95
C LEU A 53 -31.78 -35.84 -18.18
N ILE A 54 -31.18 -36.74 -18.96
CA ILE A 54 -31.79 -37.34 -20.14
C ILE A 54 -33.01 -38.18 -19.73
N GLU A 55 -32.89 -39.02 -18.71
CA GLU A 55 -34.00 -39.84 -18.19
C GLU A 55 -35.15 -38.98 -17.68
N GLN A 56 -34.86 -37.93 -16.89
CA GLN A 56 -35.87 -37.00 -16.40
C GLN A 56 -36.59 -36.26 -17.54
N GLU A 57 -35.88 -35.84 -18.58
CA GLU A 57 -36.51 -35.20 -19.73
C GLU A 57 -37.35 -36.17 -20.56
N ILE A 58 -36.89 -37.40 -20.77
CA ILE A 58 -37.68 -38.45 -21.43
C ILE A 58 -38.95 -38.72 -20.62
N ALA A 59 -38.85 -38.78 -19.29
CA ALA A 59 -39.97 -38.97 -18.37
C ALA A 59 -40.89 -37.74 -18.25
N ARG A 60 -40.49 -36.57 -18.76
CA ARG A 60 -41.35 -35.36 -18.89
C ARG A 60 -41.92 -35.18 -20.29
N SER A 61 -41.38 -35.87 -21.29
CA SER A 61 -41.86 -35.79 -22.68
C SER A 61 -43.27 -36.36 -22.84
N SER A 62 -44.01 -35.90 -23.86
CA SER A 62 -45.38 -36.37 -24.11
C SER A 62 -45.42 -37.85 -24.46
N ILE A 63 -46.56 -38.51 -24.20
CA ILE A 63 -46.77 -39.93 -24.50
C ILE A 63 -46.47 -40.25 -25.97
N PHE A 64 -46.84 -39.35 -26.88
CA PHE A 64 -46.55 -39.46 -28.31
C PHE A 64 -45.05 -39.37 -28.62
N THR A 65 -44.32 -38.46 -27.97
CA THR A 65 -42.86 -38.35 -28.13
C THR A 65 -42.16 -39.61 -27.61
N ARG A 66 -42.60 -40.19 -26.48
CA ARG A 66 -42.07 -41.46 -25.96
C ARG A 66 -42.35 -42.64 -26.88
N PHE A 67 -43.55 -42.70 -27.45
CA PHE A 67 -43.92 -43.71 -28.44
C PHE A 67 -43.04 -43.62 -29.69
N MET A 68 -42.83 -42.41 -30.23
CA MET A 68 -41.94 -42.18 -31.37
C MET A 68 -40.48 -42.51 -31.06
N LEU A 69 -39.99 -42.21 -29.85
CA LEU A 69 -38.65 -42.59 -29.40
C LEU A 69 -38.49 -44.11 -29.34
N TRP A 70 -39.46 -44.82 -28.77
CA TRP A 70 -39.48 -46.27 -28.72
C TRP A 70 -39.48 -46.89 -30.12
N LEU A 71 -40.36 -46.44 -31.01
CA LEU A 71 -40.45 -46.93 -32.38
C LEU A 71 -39.15 -46.71 -33.16
N ARG A 72 -38.57 -45.51 -33.09
CA ARG A 72 -37.29 -45.19 -33.74
C ARG A 72 -36.11 -45.97 -33.16
N SER A 73 -36.09 -46.21 -31.85
CA SER A 73 -35.04 -47.02 -31.21
C SER A 73 -35.00 -48.46 -31.73
N ILE A 74 -36.19 -49.05 -31.97
CA ILE A 74 -36.31 -50.41 -32.51
C ILE A 74 -35.87 -50.47 -33.98
N ILE A 75 -36.28 -49.49 -34.79
CA ILE A 75 -35.97 -49.47 -36.23
C ILE A 75 -34.48 -49.21 -36.48
N VAL A 76 -33.85 -48.33 -35.68
CA VAL A 76 -32.45 -47.90 -35.88
C VAL A 76 -31.46 -48.79 -35.11
N GLY A 77 -31.93 -49.60 -34.16
CA GLY A 77 -31.08 -50.48 -33.34
C GLY A 77 -30.14 -49.73 -32.37
N LYS A 78 -30.48 -48.48 -32.01
CA LYS A 78 -29.70 -47.63 -31.10
C LYS A 78 -30.37 -47.50 -29.74
N HIS A 79 -29.58 -47.20 -28.70
CA HIS A 79 -30.09 -46.91 -27.37
C HIS A 79 -31.05 -45.71 -27.41
N LYS A 80 -32.09 -45.74 -26.55
CA LYS A 80 -33.13 -44.70 -26.50
C LYS A 80 -32.55 -43.31 -26.27
N GLU A 81 -31.46 -43.21 -25.52
CA GLU A 81 -30.74 -41.98 -25.22
C GLU A 81 -30.10 -41.36 -26.47
N ASP A 82 -29.39 -42.16 -27.28
CA ASP A 82 -28.79 -41.70 -28.54
C ASP A 82 -29.85 -41.21 -29.54
N VAL A 83 -30.98 -41.94 -29.60
CA VAL A 83 -32.12 -41.54 -30.44
C VAL A 83 -32.73 -40.24 -29.92
N PHE A 84 -32.84 -40.06 -28.60
CA PHE A 84 -33.33 -38.82 -28.00
C PHE A 84 -32.39 -37.64 -28.27
N ILE A 85 -31.08 -37.82 -28.12
CA ILE A 85 -30.06 -36.81 -28.43
C ILE A 85 -30.16 -36.41 -29.92
N SER A 86 -30.28 -37.38 -30.83
CA SER A 86 -30.46 -37.08 -32.27
C SER A 86 -31.74 -36.29 -32.55
N MET A 87 -32.85 -36.60 -31.88
CA MET A 87 -34.09 -35.85 -31.98
C MET A 87 -33.95 -34.42 -31.44
N ARG A 88 -33.19 -34.22 -30.35
CA ARG A 88 -32.86 -32.90 -29.79
C ARG A 88 -31.97 -32.09 -30.73
N LEU A 89 -30.95 -32.70 -31.33
CA LEU A 89 -30.08 -32.05 -32.31
C LEU A 89 -30.87 -31.61 -33.56
N ASN A 90 -31.78 -32.43 -34.06
CA ASN A 90 -32.68 -32.05 -35.18
C ASN A 90 -33.63 -30.91 -34.80
N LYS A 91 -34.07 -30.86 -33.54
CA LYS A 91 -34.86 -29.75 -33.03
C LYS A 91 -34.02 -28.47 -32.96
N LEU A 92 -32.79 -28.53 -32.45
CA LEU A 92 -31.85 -27.40 -32.44
C LEU A 92 -31.58 -26.90 -33.87
N GLN A 93 -31.37 -27.80 -34.82
CA GLN A 93 -31.20 -27.47 -36.24
C GLN A 93 -32.40 -26.67 -36.79
N SER A 94 -33.62 -27.13 -36.48
CA SER A 94 -34.86 -26.47 -36.88
C SER A 94 -35.02 -25.10 -36.22
N GLU A 95 -34.67 -24.98 -34.93
CA GLU A 95 -34.70 -23.73 -34.17
C GLU A 95 -33.70 -22.71 -34.71
N ILE A 96 -32.47 -23.12 -35.03
CA ILE A 96 -31.44 -22.26 -35.63
C ILE A 96 -31.92 -21.74 -36.99
N ASN A 97 -32.40 -22.63 -37.87
CA ASN A 97 -32.90 -22.26 -39.19
C ASN A 97 -34.10 -21.31 -39.13
N ARG A 98 -35.01 -21.53 -38.17
CA ARG A 98 -36.17 -20.65 -37.95
C ARG A 98 -35.76 -19.27 -37.44
N LYS A 99 -34.79 -19.21 -36.52
CA LYS A 99 -34.37 -17.95 -35.89
C LYS A 99 -33.62 -17.06 -36.87
N ASN A 100 -32.71 -17.62 -37.66
CA ASN A 100 -31.99 -16.86 -38.69
C ASN A 100 -31.50 -17.79 -39.81
N PRO A 101 -32.23 -17.85 -40.94
CA PRO A 101 -31.87 -18.74 -42.04
C PRO A 101 -30.58 -18.29 -42.72
N GLY A 102 -29.77 -19.26 -43.16
CA GLY A 102 -28.53 -18.99 -43.90
C GLY A 102 -27.31 -18.64 -43.04
N LEU A 103 -27.31 -18.95 -41.74
CA LEU A 103 -26.12 -18.81 -40.90
C LEU A 103 -25.14 -19.98 -41.04
N THR A 104 -25.62 -21.18 -41.36
CA THR A 104 -24.79 -22.39 -41.40
C THR A 104 -25.33 -23.46 -42.34
N GLY A 105 -24.42 -24.25 -42.92
CA GLY A 105 -24.71 -25.50 -43.62
C GLY A 105 -24.46 -26.68 -42.70
N PHE A 106 -25.53 -27.28 -42.18
CA PHE A 106 -25.47 -28.38 -41.20
C PHE A 106 -24.81 -29.65 -41.74
N GLU A 107 -25.05 -29.99 -43.01
CA GLU A 107 -24.50 -31.19 -43.67
C GLU A 107 -23.00 -31.08 -43.87
N LEU A 108 -22.53 -29.90 -44.33
CA LEU A 108 -21.11 -29.61 -44.56
C LEU A 108 -20.39 -29.14 -43.29
N ARG A 109 -21.11 -29.01 -42.17
CA ARG A 109 -20.63 -28.46 -40.89
C ARG A 109 -19.87 -27.14 -41.03
N ASN A 110 -20.38 -26.24 -41.89
CA ASN A 110 -19.76 -24.96 -42.20
C ASN A 110 -20.63 -23.78 -41.76
N LEU A 111 -20.00 -22.69 -41.34
CA LEU A 111 -20.62 -21.39 -41.10
C LEU A 111 -20.57 -20.57 -42.38
N TYR A 112 -21.67 -19.89 -42.71
CA TYR A 112 -21.81 -19.11 -43.93
C TYR A 112 -21.38 -17.64 -43.74
N PRO A 113 -21.10 -16.89 -44.82
CA PRO A 113 -20.70 -15.49 -44.78
C PRO A 113 -21.57 -14.59 -43.88
N LYS A 114 -22.89 -14.80 -43.89
CA LYS A 114 -23.87 -14.09 -43.07
C LYS A 114 -23.58 -14.19 -41.55
N PHE A 115 -22.96 -15.28 -41.11
CA PHE A 115 -22.52 -15.43 -39.72
C PHE A 115 -21.35 -14.50 -39.40
N ALA A 116 -20.33 -14.45 -40.27
CA ALA A 116 -19.19 -13.55 -40.11
C ALA A 116 -19.59 -12.07 -40.24
N GLU A 117 -20.56 -11.74 -41.10
CA GLU A 117 -21.13 -10.39 -41.19
C GLU A 117 -21.73 -9.91 -39.86
N ALA A 118 -22.37 -10.80 -39.10
CA ALA A 118 -22.90 -10.46 -37.78
C ALA A 118 -21.78 -10.10 -36.79
N PHE A 119 -20.64 -10.80 -36.83
CA PHE A 119 -19.45 -10.46 -36.04
C PHE A 119 -18.78 -9.17 -36.54
N PHE A 120 -18.83 -8.91 -37.85
CA PHE A 120 -18.26 -7.70 -38.43
C PHE A 120 -18.95 -6.42 -37.95
N ARG A 121 -20.27 -6.46 -37.72
CA ARG A 121 -20.99 -5.32 -37.12
C ARG A 121 -20.53 -5.00 -35.70
N LEU A 122 -20.23 -6.01 -34.89
CA LEU A 122 -19.62 -5.81 -33.57
C LEU A 122 -18.20 -5.27 -33.69
N TYR A 123 -17.40 -5.82 -34.61
CA TYR A 123 -16.04 -5.34 -34.89
C TYR A 123 -16.00 -3.88 -35.30
N SER A 124 -16.87 -3.43 -36.22
CA SER A 124 -16.85 -2.05 -36.73
C SER A 124 -17.07 -1.01 -35.63
N LEU A 125 -17.91 -1.32 -34.64
CA LEU A 125 -18.15 -0.46 -33.47
C LEU A 125 -17.06 -0.61 -32.40
N SER A 126 -16.46 -1.80 -32.30
CA SER A 126 -15.40 -2.08 -31.32
C SER A 126 -14.04 -1.53 -31.75
N PHE A 127 -13.78 -1.39 -33.05
CA PHE A 127 -12.45 -1.09 -33.61
C PHE A 127 -11.82 0.18 -33.02
N ALA A 128 -12.58 1.27 -32.92
CA ALA A 128 -12.12 2.53 -32.33
C ALA A 128 -11.86 2.44 -30.82
N LEU A 129 -12.47 1.47 -30.13
CA LEU A 129 -12.33 1.25 -28.69
C LEU A 129 -11.17 0.31 -28.33
N ILE A 130 -10.68 -0.49 -29.27
CA ILE A 130 -9.60 -1.48 -29.02
C ILE A 130 -8.35 -0.83 -28.41
N PRO A 131 -7.80 0.29 -28.93
CA PRO A 131 -6.58 0.87 -28.35
C PRO A 131 -6.78 1.32 -26.89
N LEU A 132 -7.94 1.90 -26.59
CA LEU A 132 -8.31 2.33 -25.25
C LEU A 132 -8.42 1.14 -24.29
N PHE A 133 -9.18 0.10 -24.68
CA PHE A 133 -9.37 -1.10 -23.87
C PHE A 133 -8.10 -1.95 -23.76
N ARG A 134 -7.19 -1.92 -24.74
CA ARG A 134 -5.88 -2.56 -24.56
C ARG A 134 -5.07 -1.83 -23.51
N ASN A 135 -4.93 -0.51 -23.64
CA ASN A 135 -4.18 0.27 -22.67
C ASN A 135 -4.71 0.10 -21.24
N LEU A 136 -6.03 0.10 -21.07
CA LEU A 136 -6.63 0.05 -19.75
C LEU A 136 -6.47 -1.33 -19.06
N TRP A 137 -6.49 -2.44 -19.80
CA TRP A 137 -6.39 -3.79 -19.21
C TRP A 137 -4.98 -4.41 -19.28
N GLU A 138 -4.16 -4.00 -20.24
CA GLU A 138 -2.74 -4.37 -20.28
C GLU A 138 -1.91 -3.56 -19.26
N ARG A 139 -2.38 -2.35 -18.89
CA ARG A 139 -1.72 -1.47 -17.91
C ARG A 139 -2.65 -1.21 -16.70
N PRO A 140 -2.65 -2.11 -15.69
CA PRO A 140 -3.41 -1.96 -14.44
C PRO A 140 -3.33 -0.57 -13.80
N GLU A 141 -2.14 0.06 -13.84
CA GLU A 141 -1.90 1.35 -13.20
C GLU A 141 -2.77 2.47 -13.78
N VAL A 142 -3.07 2.43 -15.07
CA VAL A 142 -3.91 3.44 -15.75
C VAL A 142 -5.34 3.32 -15.22
N PHE A 143 -5.82 2.09 -15.07
CA PHE A 143 -7.14 1.80 -14.52
C PHE A 143 -7.25 2.22 -13.05
N GLU A 144 -6.28 1.80 -12.23
CA GLU A 144 -6.23 2.13 -10.81
C GLU A 144 -6.19 3.65 -10.57
N LYS A 145 -5.39 4.39 -11.35
CA LYS A 145 -5.32 5.85 -11.27
C LYS A 145 -6.63 6.52 -11.68
N ALA A 146 -7.21 6.14 -12.82
CA ALA A 146 -8.45 6.74 -13.30
C ALA A 146 -9.61 6.51 -12.31
N LEU A 147 -9.68 5.31 -11.73
CA LEU A 147 -10.68 4.94 -10.73
C LEU A 147 -10.46 5.68 -9.40
N PHE A 148 -9.22 5.81 -8.94
CA PHE A 148 -8.89 6.57 -7.74
C PHE A 148 -9.16 8.07 -7.91
N ALA A 149 -8.86 8.64 -9.08
CA ALA A 149 -9.21 10.02 -9.42
C ALA A 149 -10.73 10.24 -9.37
N LEU A 150 -11.50 9.35 -9.99
CA LEU A 150 -12.97 9.41 -9.96
C LEU A 150 -13.52 9.36 -8.53
N LEU A 151 -12.99 8.47 -7.68
CA LEU A 151 -13.40 8.37 -6.28
C LEU A 151 -13.10 9.66 -5.51
N ASN A 152 -11.93 10.25 -5.70
CA ASN A 152 -11.56 11.52 -5.06
C ASN A 152 -12.40 12.71 -5.53
N GLU A 153 -12.95 12.67 -6.74
CA GLU A 153 -13.87 13.69 -7.27
C GLU A 153 -15.29 13.54 -6.73
N ARG A 154 -15.74 12.30 -6.53
CA ARG A 154 -17.12 11.98 -6.11
C ARG A 154 -17.30 11.95 -4.59
N ILE A 155 -16.24 11.66 -3.83
CA ILE A 155 -16.29 11.66 -2.37
C ILE A 155 -16.26 13.10 -1.85
N PRO A 156 -17.29 13.55 -1.11
CA PRO A 156 -17.30 14.88 -0.52
C PRO A 156 -16.20 15.00 0.53
N GLU A 157 -15.52 16.15 0.56
CA GLU A 157 -14.40 16.42 1.48
C GLU A 157 -13.31 15.33 1.46
N SER A 158 -13.01 14.82 0.25
CA SER A 158 -12.00 13.77 0.08
C SER A 158 -10.67 14.15 0.73
N LYS A 159 -10.29 13.40 1.77
CA LYS A 159 -9.00 13.51 2.44
C LYS A 159 -7.89 12.96 1.55
N LYS A 160 -6.86 13.76 1.29
CA LYS A 160 -5.79 13.43 0.32
C LYS A 160 -4.40 13.41 0.95
N THR A 161 -4.21 14.13 2.04
CA THR A 161 -2.90 14.33 2.67
C THR A 161 -2.86 13.66 4.04
N LEU A 162 -1.66 13.35 4.53
CA LEU A 162 -1.49 12.77 5.86
C LEU A 162 -2.07 13.69 6.96
N THR A 163 -1.93 15.00 6.79
CA THR A 163 -2.45 16.03 7.69
C THR A 163 -3.98 16.03 7.82
N ASP A 164 -4.69 15.54 6.81
CA ASP A 164 -6.16 15.41 6.88
C ASP A 164 -6.59 14.29 7.86
N PHE A 165 -5.69 13.35 8.14
CA PHE A 165 -5.92 12.23 9.05
C PHE A 165 -5.26 12.45 10.40
N ILE A 166 -4.04 12.96 10.44
CA ILE A 166 -3.29 13.22 11.66
C ILE A 166 -2.44 14.47 11.52
N ASP A 167 -2.62 15.42 12.43
CA ASP A 167 -1.79 16.60 12.49
C ASP A 167 -0.42 16.28 13.12
N GLN A 168 0.53 17.19 12.91
CA GLN A 168 1.89 17.03 13.40
C GLN A 168 1.93 16.91 14.94
N GLN A 169 1.11 17.68 15.65
CA GLN A 169 1.08 17.64 17.11
C GLN A 169 0.63 16.27 17.64
N ALA A 170 -0.43 15.67 17.07
CA ALA A 170 -0.84 14.34 17.51
C ALA A 170 0.20 13.26 17.18
N MET A 171 0.94 13.39 16.07
CA MET A 171 2.06 12.47 15.77
C MET A 171 3.17 12.58 16.82
N GLU A 172 3.52 13.81 17.20
CA GLU A 172 4.50 14.09 18.24
C GLU A 172 4.05 13.55 19.61
N ASP A 173 2.78 13.72 19.97
CA ASP A 173 2.25 13.23 21.24
C ASP A 173 2.25 11.69 21.30
N ILE A 174 1.79 11.01 20.25
CA ILE A 174 1.85 9.53 20.14
C ILE A 174 3.30 9.04 20.24
N TYR A 175 4.24 9.73 19.56
CA TYR A 175 5.65 9.36 19.63
C TYR A 175 6.25 9.63 21.00
N SER A 176 5.85 10.72 21.66
CA SER A 176 6.33 11.07 23.00
C SER A 176 5.97 10.01 24.03
N GLU A 177 4.77 9.43 23.93
CA GLU A 177 4.25 8.36 24.80
C GLU A 177 4.85 6.99 24.48
N THR A 178 4.87 6.60 23.20
CA THR A 178 5.20 5.22 22.81
C THR A 178 6.66 5.03 22.40
N GLY A 179 7.33 6.08 21.90
CA GLY A 179 8.67 6.03 21.32
C GLY A 179 8.78 5.22 20.03
N ARG A 180 7.66 4.85 19.39
CA ARG A 180 7.62 3.93 18.24
C ARG A 180 6.93 4.54 17.02
N LYS A 181 7.58 4.45 15.86
CA LYS A 181 7.01 4.82 14.56
C LYS A 181 5.74 4.02 14.22
N ASP A 182 5.74 2.73 14.53
CA ASP A 182 4.61 1.83 14.27
C ASP A 182 3.33 2.24 15.00
N ALA A 183 3.45 2.96 16.12
CA ALA A 183 2.29 3.49 16.84
C ALA A 183 1.61 4.61 16.04
N ILE A 184 2.40 5.52 15.44
CA ILE A 184 1.89 6.57 14.53
C ILE A 184 1.23 5.92 13.32
N ARG A 185 1.91 4.95 12.70
CA ARG A 185 1.40 4.19 11.56
C ARG A 185 0.06 3.52 11.85
N SER A 186 -0.04 2.85 13.00
CA SER A 186 -1.27 2.20 13.45
C SER A 186 -2.40 3.20 13.71
N ALA A 187 -2.08 4.37 14.27
CA ALA A 187 -3.06 5.44 14.48
C ALA A 187 -3.59 5.98 13.15
N VAL A 188 -2.72 6.20 12.16
CA VAL A 188 -3.10 6.63 10.80
C VAL A 188 -4.01 5.59 10.15
N ILE A 189 -3.64 4.31 10.19
CA ILE A 189 -4.47 3.22 9.62
C ILE A 189 -5.87 3.21 10.24
N ARG A 190 -5.97 3.30 11.58
CA ARG A 190 -7.27 3.35 12.26
C ARG A 190 -8.12 4.55 11.84
N ARG A 191 -7.49 5.72 11.65
CA ARG A 191 -8.20 6.92 11.20
C ARG A 191 -8.63 6.84 9.73
N ILE A 192 -7.82 6.22 8.86
CA ILE A 192 -8.21 5.90 7.48
C ILE A 192 -9.41 4.96 7.49
N ASP A 193 -9.38 3.90 8.30
CA ASP A 193 -10.47 2.92 8.37
C ASP A 193 -11.76 3.56 8.86
N THR A 194 -11.68 4.34 9.93
CA THR A 194 -12.82 5.10 10.47
C THR A 194 -13.41 6.06 9.44
N TYR A 195 -12.54 6.75 8.67
CA TYR A 195 -12.97 7.64 7.61
C TYR A 195 -13.69 6.89 6.47
N VAL A 196 -13.09 5.80 5.97
CA VAL A 196 -13.69 5.03 4.87
C VAL A 196 -14.99 4.34 5.30
N ASP A 197 -15.06 3.86 6.54
CA ASP A 197 -16.27 3.22 7.09
C ASP A 197 -17.42 4.21 7.32
N ALA A 198 -17.11 5.49 7.54
CA ALA A 198 -18.10 6.56 7.65
C ALA A 198 -18.69 6.98 6.30
N LEU A 199 -18.04 6.66 5.18
CA LEU A 199 -18.56 6.97 3.84
C LEU A 199 -19.77 6.09 3.49
N SER A 200 -20.79 6.69 2.86
CA SER A 200 -22.01 5.99 2.46
C SER A 200 -21.71 4.81 1.53
N ALA A 201 -22.32 3.65 1.81
CA ALA A 201 -22.25 2.50 0.92
C ALA A 201 -22.91 2.78 -0.44
N GLU A 202 -23.95 3.63 -0.46
CA GLU A 202 -24.69 3.99 -1.67
C GLU A 202 -23.80 4.72 -2.68
N LEU A 203 -22.89 5.57 -2.20
CA LEU A 203 -21.93 6.28 -3.04
C LEU A 203 -21.04 5.31 -3.82
N PHE A 204 -20.48 4.29 -3.14
CA PHE A 204 -19.64 3.29 -3.79
C PHE A 204 -20.46 2.45 -4.77
N LEU A 205 -21.66 2.02 -4.40
CA LEU A 205 -22.55 1.24 -5.28
C LEU A 205 -22.95 2.02 -6.55
N GLU A 206 -23.16 3.33 -6.44
CA GLU A 206 -23.46 4.18 -7.59
C GLU A 206 -22.27 4.28 -8.54
N ILE A 207 -21.06 4.51 -8.01
CA ILE A 207 -19.84 4.59 -8.81
C ILE A 207 -19.54 3.22 -9.45
N GLU A 208 -19.68 2.12 -8.70
CA GLU A 208 -19.55 0.75 -9.21
C GLU A 208 -20.48 0.52 -10.40
N LYS A 209 -21.76 0.89 -10.27
CA LYS A 209 -22.76 0.75 -11.34
C LYS A 209 -22.36 1.49 -12.62
N ASN A 210 -21.69 2.63 -12.51
CA ASN A 210 -21.29 3.43 -13.67
C ASN A 210 -19.94 2.99 -14.29
N VAL A 211 -19.11 2.25 -13.55
CA VAL A 211 -17.84 1.68 -14.02
C VAL A 211 -17.99 0.25 -14.56
N LEU A 212 -18.92 -0.55 -14.00
CA LEU A 212 -19.22 -1.92 -14.45
C LEU A 212 -19.46 -2.09 -15.97
N PRO A 213 -20.09 -1.15 -16.69
CA PRO A 213 -20.25 -1.25 -18.15
C PRO A 213 -18.96 -1.51 -18.89
N PHE A 214 -17.85 -0.90 -18.47
CA PHE A 214 -16.53 -1.12 -19.06
C PHE A 214 -16.05 -2.57 -18.90
N TYR A 215 -16.32 -3.21 -17.76
CA TYR A 215 -15.99 -4.61 -17.54
C TYR A 215 -16.82 -5.55 -18.42
N TYR A 216 -18.12 -5.29 -18.55
CA TYR A 216 -19.02 -6.18 -19.28
C TYR A 216 -18.84 -6.10 -20.80
N VAL A 217 -18.45 -4.95 -21.35
CA VAL A 217 -18.19 -4.83 -22.80
C VAL A 217 -16.76 -5.21 -23.21
N LYS A 218 -15.83 -5.30 -22.26
CA LYS A 218 -14.40 -5.55 -22.51
C LYS A 218 -14.15 -6.75 -23.42
N ASP A 219 -14.76 -7.90 -23.12
CA ASP A 219 -14.54 -9.14 -23.88
C ASP A 219 -15.13 -9.08 -25.30
N VAL A 220 -16.12 -8.23 -25.54
CA VAL A 220 -16.62 -7.97 -26.90
C VAL A 220 -15.66 -7.05 -27.66
N VAL A 221 -15.14 -6.01 -27.00
CA VAL A 221 -14.21 -5.05 -27.62
C VAL A 221 -12.87 -5.72 -27.94
N LEU A 222 -12.32 -6.48 -27.00
CA LEU A 222 -11.01 -7.15 -27.10
C LEU A 222 -11.09 -8.55 -27.73
N PHE A 223 -12.25 -8.94 -28.25
CA PHE A 223 -12.41 -10.20 -28.95
C PHE A 223 -11.39 -10.33 -30.10
N PRO A 224 -10.79 -11.52 -30.34
CA PRO A 224 -9.78 -11.73 -31.38
C PRO A 224 -10.39 -11.76 -32.80
N TYR A 225 -11.04 -10.66 -33.22
CA TYR A 225 -11.73 -10.51 -34.50
C TYR A 225 -10.85 -10.87 -35.71
N PHE A 226 -9.59 -10.46 -35.71
CA PHE A 226 -8.66 -10.77 -36.79
C PHE A 226 -8.44 -12.29 -36.97
N ALA A 227 -8.27 -13.02 -35.87
CA ALA A 227 -8.09 -14.48 -35.92
C ALA A 227 -9.38 -15.17 -36.37
N PHE A 228 -10.53 -14.71 -35.86
CA PHE A 228 -11.83 -15.21 -36.25
C PHE A 228 -12.12 -14.99 -37.74
N PHE A 229 -11.93 -13.78 -38.27
CA PHE A 229 -12.21 -13.47 -39.68
C PHE A 229 -11.27 -14.18 -40.66
N ARG A 230 -10.04 -14.51 -40.23
CA ARG A 230 -9.13 -15.35 -41.04
C ARG A 230 -9.72 -16.73 -41.34
N LEU A 231 -10.55 -17.29 -40.45
CA LEU A 231 -11.27 -18.54 -40.71
C LEU A 231 -12.22 -18.42 -41.92
N PHE A 232 -12.73 -17.22 -42.17
CA PHE A 232 -13.62 -16.87 -43.29
C PHE A 232 -12.84 -16.26 -44.48
N HIS A 233 -11.51 -16.43 -44.51
CA HIS A 233 -10.60 -15.90 -45.52
C HIS A 233 -10.65 -14.37 -45.68
N PHE A 234 -10.95 -13.65 -44.60
CA PHE A 234 -11.00 -12.19 -44.59
C PHE A 234 -9.97 -11.60 -43.62
N THR A 235 -9.30 -10.53 -44.04
CA THR A 235 -8.39 -9.74 -43.18
C THR A 235 -8.92 -8.31 -43.16
N PRO A 236 -9.48 -7.85 -42.02
CA PRO A 236 -10.09 -6.53 -41.95
C PRO A 236 -9.04 -5.42 -42.07
N LYS A 237 -9.38 -4.36 -42.81
CA LYS A 237 -8.63 -3.11 -42.90
C LYS A 237 -9.45 -1.96 -42.28
N PRO A 238 -8.78 -0.90 -41.77
CA PRO A 238 -9.47 0.28 -41.26
C PRO A 238 -10.36 0.90 -42.35
N GLY A 239 -11.65 1.09 -42.06
CA GLY A 239 -12.61 1.72 -42.98
C GLY A 239 -13.37 0.75 -43.90
N ASP A 240 -13.16 -0.56 -43.80
CA ASP A 240 -13.96 -1.55 -44.54
C ASP A 240 -15.45 -1.45 -44.17
N LYS A 241 -16.32 -1.21 -45.18
CA LYS A 241 -17.78 -1.13 -44.98
C LYS A 241 -18.52 -2.38 -45.45
N THR A 242 -17.95 -3.13 -46.40
CA THR A 242 -18.59 -4.29 -47.03
C THR A 242 -17.59 -5.45 -47.11
N PRO A 243 -17.49 -6.28 -46.06
CA PRO A 243 -16.57 -7.41 -46.06
C PRO A 243 -17.07 -8.51 -47.01
N GLN A 244 -16.14 -9.18 -47.69
CA GLN A 244 -16.45 -10.36 -48.50
C GLN A 244 -15.91 -11.60 -47.79
N PHE A 245 -16.81 -12.34 -47.14
CA PHE A 245 -16.48 -13.57 -46.42
C PHE A 245 -16.69 -14.81 -47.28
N LYS A 246 -15.87 -15.84 -47.06
CA LYS A 246 -16.10 -17.22 -47.53
C LYS A 246 -16.63 -18.07 -46.38
N SER A 247 -17.23 -19.22 -46.68
CA SER A 247 -17.65 -20.17 -45.64
C SER A 247 -16.46 -20.72 -44.87
N ALA A 248 -16.65 -20.96 -43.57
CA ALA A 248 -15.62 -21.48 -42.67
C ALA A 248 -16.09 -22.77 -41.97
N SER A 249 -15.17 -23.62 -41.51
CA SER A 249 -15.53 -24.80 -40.72
C SER A 249 -16.10 -24.39 -39.36
N ALA A 250 -17.29 -24.89 -39.04
CA ALA A 250 -17.95 -24.60 -37.76
C ALA A 250 -17.19 -25.20 -36.57
N VAL A 251 -16.51 -26.34 -36.78
CA VAL A 251 -15.72 -27.02 -35.75
C VAL A 251 -14.51 -26.18 -35.34
N VAL A 252 -13.82 -25.57 -36.31
CA VAL A 252 -12.66 -24.71 -36.03
C VAL A 252 -13.09 -23.39 -35.38
N ALA A 253 -14.31 -22.93 -35.66
CA ALA A 253 -14.85 -21.72 -35.05
C ALA A 253 -15.47 -21.92 -33.66
N LEU A 254 -15.59 -23.15 -33.15
CA LEU A 254 -16.27 -23.45 -31.87
C LEU A 254 -15.73 -22.65 -30.69
N GLU A 255 -14.40 -22.60 -30.52
CA GLU A 255 -13.78 -21.87 -29.42
C GLU A 255 -14.08 -20.36 -29.48
N PHE A 256 -14.06 -19.77 -30.68
CA PHE A 256 -14.43 -18.37 -30.89
C PHE A 256 -15.91 -18.11 -30.62
N MET A 257 -16.79 -19.05 -30.98
CA MET A 257 -18.23 -18.95 -30.69
C MET A 257 -18.48 -19.01 -29.19
N GLU A 258 -17.78 -19.87 -28.45
CA GLU A 258 -17.87 -19.97 -26.98
C GLU A 258 -17.38 -18.69 -26.30
N GLN A 259 -16.23 -18.16 -26.73
CA GLN A 259 -15.70 -16.89 -26.24
C GLN A 259 -16.65 -15.73 -26.50
N MET A 260 -17.18 -15.62 -27.72
CA MET A 260 -18.14 -14.57 -28.07
C MET A 260 -19.45 -14.73 -27.31
N PHE A 261 -19.91 -15.97 -27.09
CA PHE A 261 -21.12 -16.20 -26.30
C PHE A 261 -20.94 -15.72 -24.86
N TYR A 262 -19.79 -16.01 -24.23
CA TYR A 262 -19.46 -15.43 -22.92
C TYR A 262 -19.49 -13.90 -22.96
N ALA A 263 -18.77 -13.29 -23.90
CA ALA A 263 -18.64 -11.84 -24.03
C ALA A 263 -20.00 -11.14 -24.22
N VAL A 264 -20.87 -11.72 -25.06
CA VAL A 264 -22.22 -11.20 -25.30
C VAL A 264 -23.10 -11.44 -24.08
N TYR A 265 -22.99 -12.60 -23.43
CA TYR A 265 -23.81 -12.97 -22.27
C TYR A 265 -23.54 -12.08 -21.05
N THR A 266 -22.30 -11.66 -20.82
CA THR A 266 -21.97 -10.69 -19.78
C THR A 266 -22.49 -9.30 -20.14
N ALA A 267 -22.26 -8.85 -21.37
CA ALA A 267 -22.69 -7.52 -21.84
C ALA A 267 -24.21 -7.30 -21.83
N ILE A 268 -25.02 -8.31 -22.16
CA ILE A 268 -26.50 -8.17 -22.13
C ILE A 268 -27.09 -8.04 -20.71
N LYS A 269 -26.31 -8.28 -19.65
CA LYS A 269 -26.76 -8.01 -18.27
C LYS A 269 -26.81 -6.52 -17.93
N LEU A 270 -26.25 -5.67 -18.79
CA LEU A 270 -26.31 -4.22 -18.61
C LEU A 270 -27.75 -3.68 -18.76
N PRO A 271 -28.14 -2.67 -17.94
CA PRO A 271 -29.45 -2.02 -18.04
C PRO A 271 -29.63 -1.28 -19.38
N ASP A 272 -30.87 -1.06 -19.80
CA ASP A 272 -31.22 -0.29 -21.00
C ASP A 272 -32.00 0.98 -20.62
N PRO A 273 -31.49 2.20 -20.88
CA PRO A 273 -30.22 2.55 -21.50
C PRO A 273 -29.00 2.33 -20.58
N VAL A 274 -27.84 2.08 -21.20
CA VAL A 274 -26.56 1.98 -20.47
C VAL A 274 -26.05 3.40 -20.18
N VAL A 275 -25.73 3.67 -18.92
CA VAL A 275 -25.11 4.94 -18.49
C VAL A 275 -23.63 4.68 -18.23
N PHE A 276 -22.77 5.47 -18.85
CA PHE A 276 -21.32 5.45 -18.64
C PHE A 276 -20.93 6.71 -17.88
N ASP A 277 -20.03 6.60 -16.88
CA ASP A 277 -19.55 7.79 -16.18
C ASP A 277 -18.62 8.63 -17.09
N PRO A 278 -18.97 9.89 -17.40
CA PRO A 278 -18.13 10.75 -18.23
C PRO A 278 -16.81 11.13 -17.54
N GLY A 279 -16.81 11.25 -16.22
CA GLY A 279 -15.62 11.53 -15.41
C GLY A 279 -14.63 10.37 -15.45
N PHE A 280 -15.10 9.13 -15.34
CA PHE A 280 -14.23 7.95 -15.51
C PHE A 280 -13.57 7.92 -16.89
N SER A 281 -14.37 8.18 -17.93
CA SER A 281 -13.92 8.22 -19.32
C SER A 281 -12.87 9.31 -19.55
N LYS A 282 -13.07 10.49 -18.93
CA LYS A 282 -12.13 11.61 -18.96
C LYS A 282 -10.83 11.26 -18.23
N ASN A 283 -10.91 10.79 -16.99
CA ASN A 283 -9.76 10.44 -16.15
C ASN A 283 -8.92 9.31 -16.77
N MET A 284 -9.56 8.39 -17.50
CA MET A 284 -8.87 7.38 -18.30
C MET A 284 -8.03 7.99 -19.43
N MET A 285 -8.58 8.96 -20.17
CA MET A 285 -7.87 9.62 -21.27
C MET A 285 -6.69 10.44 -20.74
N GLU A 286 -6.90 11.21 -19.66
CA GLU A 286 -5.84 11.99 -18.99
C GLU A 286 -4.72 11.08 -18.47
N SER A 287 -5.07 9.94 -17.85
CA SER A 287 -4.08 8.96 -17.37
C SER A 287 -3.27 8.29 -18.49
N ILE A 288 -3.78 8.28 -19.72
CA ILE A 288 -3.08 7.78 -20.91
C ILE A 288 -2.18 8.88 -21.50
N GLU A 289 -2.61 10.14 -21.46
CA GLU A 289 -1.88 11.32 -21.97
C GLU A 289 -0.71 11.74 -21.07
N ASP A 290 -0.84 11.66 -19.74
CA ASP A 290 0.23 11.96 -18.76
C ASP A 290 1.52 11.13 -18.95
N LYS A 291 1.47 10.04 -19.72
CA LYS A 291 2.65 9.23 -20.09
C LYS A 291 3.10 9.43 -21.54
N LYS A 292 2.33 10.11 -22.39
CA LYS A 292 2.68 10.41 -23.79
C LYS A 292 3.54 11.68 -23.93
N GLU A 293 3.70 12.51 -22.91
CA GLU A 293 4.66 13.64 -22.93
C GLU A 293 6.14 13.22 -23.13
N ASN A 294 6.46 11.92 -23.13
CA ASN A 294 7.78 11.39 -23.49
C ASN A 294 7.91 10.86 -24.93
N ASP A 295 6.82 10.83 -25.72
CA ASP A 295 6.85 10.42 -27.14
C ASP A 295 5.98 11.40 -27.95
N GLU A 296 6.63 12.31 -28.67
CA GLU A 296 5.99 13.22 -29.62
C GLU A 296 5.29 12.41 -30.73
N SER A 297 3.98 12.17 -30.60
CA SER A 297 3.09 11.88 -31.73
C SER A 297 1.61 12.01 -31.38
N GLU A 298 1.02 13.00 -32.05
CA GLU A 298 -0.38 13.17 -32.47
C GLU A 298 -1.49 13.25 -31.40
N SER A 299 -2.01 14.48 -31.31
CA SER A 299 -3.16 14.94 -30.56
C SER A 299 -4.50 14.65 -31.26
N ALA A 300 -5.55 14.64 -30.44
CA ALA A 300 -6.94 14.90 -30.78
C ALA A 300 -7.65 13.91 -31.72
N GLN A 301 -7.90 12.69 -31.24
CA GLN A 301 -9.06 11.91 -31.71
C GLN A 301 -10.24 12.13 -30.77
N ALA A 302 -11.36 12.58 -31.34
CA ALA A 302 -12.64 12.76 -30.67
C ALA A 302 -12.96 11.57 -29.76
N ASN A 303 -13.44 11.84 -28.54
CA ASN A 303 -13.68 10.85 -27.50
C ASN A 303 -14.48 9.65 -28.05
N PRO A 304 -13.85 8.50 -28.36
CA PRO A 304 -14.52 7.39 -29.04
C PRO A 304 -15.57 6.72 -28.15
N ILE A 305 -15.59 7.05 -26.86
CA ILE A 305 -16.44 6.51 -25.82
C ILE A 305 -17.87 7.07 -25.91
N SER A 306 -18.04 8.37 -26.23
CA SER A 306 -19.35 9.04 -26.13
C SER A 306 -20.36 8.63 -27.21
N GLY A 307 -19.88 8.16 -28.37
CA GLY A 307 -20.72 7.65 -29.46
C GLY A 307 -20.71 6.13 -29.62
N ASN A 308 -19.53 5.49 -29.61
CA ASN A 308 -19.41 4.09 -30.04
C ASN A 308 -19.86 3.08 -28.98
N LEU A 309 -19.74 3.38 -27.68
CA LEU A 309 -20.09 2.42 -26.61
C LEU A 309 -21.61 2.18 -26.46
N PRO A 310 -22.48 3.22 -26.43
CA PRO A 310 -23.93 3.00 -26.42
C PRO A 310 -24.42 2.26 -27.67
N GLU A 311 -23.86 2.58 -28.84
CA GLU A 311 -24.17 1.90 -30.11
C GLU A 311 -23.71 0.44 -30.07
N LEU A 312 -22.51 0.17 -29.57
CA LEU A 312 -22.01 -1.19 -29.37
C LEU A 312 -22.93 -2.00 -28.45
N CYS A 313 -23.38 -1.42 -27.33
CA CYS A 313 -24.31 -2.10 -26.43
C CYS A 313 -25.64 -2.47 -27.11
N ARG A 314 -26.15 -1.58 -27.97
CA ARG A 314 -27.35 -1.85 -28.78
C ARG A 314 -27.09 -2.99 -29.78
N GLU A 315 -25.95 -2.97 -30.46
CA GLU A 315 -25.61 -4.02 -31.42
C GLU A 315 -25.33 -5.38 -30.76
N ILE A 316 -24.74 -5.40 -29.56
CA ILE A 316 -24.59 -6.63 -28.75
C ILE A 316 -25.95 -7.28 -28.48
N ARG A 317 -26.96 -6.48 -28.10
CA ARG A 317 -28.33 -6.98 -27.88
C ARG A 317 -28.97 -7.48 -29.16
N ASN A 318 -28.79 -6.75 -30.27
CA ASN A 318 -29.26 -7.19 -31.58
C ASN A 318 -28.61 -8.51 -31.99
N PHE A 319 -27.29 -8.63 -31.80
CA PHE A 319 -26.52 -9.83 -32.07
C PHE A 319 -27.04 -11.02 -31.24
N SER A 320 -27.25 -10.85 -29.93
CA SER A 320 -27.82 -11.88 -29.04
C SER A 320 -29.21 -12.36 -29.49
N LYS A 321 -30.05 -11.42 -29.96
CA LYS A 321 -31.39 -11.72 -30.49
C LYS A 321 -31.36 -12.43 -31.85
N THR A 322 -30.39 -12.11 -32.70
CA THR A 322 -30.37 -12.55 -34.11
C THR A 322 -29.49 -13.78 -34.36
N VAL A 323 -28.46 -14.02 -33.54
CA VAL A 323 -27.52 -15.13 -33.69
C VAL A 323 -27.76 -16.16 -32.57
N PRO A 324 -28.25 -17.37 -32.89
CA PRO A 324 -28.41 -18.47 -31.92
C PRO A 324 -27.07 -19.10 -31.54
N LEU A 325 -26.16 -18.34 -30.90
CA LEU A 325 -24.81 -18.83 -30.57
C LEU A 325 -24.83 -20.10 -29.71
N VAL A 326 -25.69 -20.16 -28.69
CA VAL A 326 -25.76 -21.32 -27.77
C VAL A 326 -26.21 -22.56 -28.51
N GLU A 327 -27.25 -22.43 -29.33
CA GLU A 327 -27.80 -23.53 -30.09
C GLU A 327 -26.79 -24.00 -31.16
N LEU A 328 -26.07 -23.08 -31.80
CA LEU A 328 -24.98 -23.40 -32.73
C LEU A 328 -23.85 -24.18 -32.03
N ILE A 329 -23.40 -23.72 -30.86
CA ILE A 329 -22.36 -24.40 -30.07
C ILE A 329 -22.81 -25.81 -29.68
N ARG A 330 -24.01 -25.95 -29.09
CA ARG A 330 -24.61 -27.24 -28.71
C ARG A 330 -24.71 -28.20 -29.88
N TYR A 331 -25.18 -27.69 -31.03
CA TYR A 331 -25.31 -28.49 -32.24
C TYR A 331 -23.95 -28.95 -32.76
N PHE A 332 -22.96 -28.06 -32.90
CA PHE A 332 -21.66 -28.42 -33.48
C PHE A 332 -20.79 -29.27 -32.55
N ARG A 333 -20.94 -29.12 -31.22
CA ARG A 333 -20.37 -30.03 -30.22
C ARG A 333 -21.08 -31.39 -30.15
N GLN A 334 -22.24 -31.53 -30.79
CA GLN A 334 -23.10 -32.72 -30.67
C GLN A 334 -23.54 -32.98 -29.21
N ASP A 335 -23.68 -31.91 -28.42
CA ASP A 335 -24.10 -31.99 -27.03
C ASP A 335 -25.22 -30.98 -26.73
N PRO A 336 -26.50 -31.42 -26.75
CA PRO A 336 -27.64 -30.56 -26.46
C PRO A 336 -27.66 -29.97 -25.05
N TYR A 337 -26.96 -30.59 -24.09
CA TYR A 337 -26.94 -30.18 -22.69
C TYR A 337 -25.73 -29.34 -22.32
N PHE A 338 -24.91 -28.97 -23.31
CA PHE A 338 -23.73 -28.16 -23.08
C PHE A 338 -24.09 -26.87 -22.32
N GLN A 339 -23.37 -26.66 -21.21
CA GLN A 339 -23.51 -25.52 -20.30
C GLN A 339 -22.15 -24.85 -20.12
N LEU A 340 -22.16 -23.52 -20.15
CA LEU A 340 -21.01 -22.69 -19.86
C LEU A 340 -21.23 -22.01 -18.52
N ILE A 341 -20.24 -22.11 -17.63
CA ILE A 341 -20.23 -21.38 -16.36
C ILE A 341 -19.48 -20.08 -16.60
N PHE A 342 -20.08 -18.99 -16.14
CA PHE A 342 -19.57 -17.64 -16.35
C PHE A 342 -19.19 -17.01 -15.03
N TYR A 343 -17.98 -16.48 -14.97
CA TYR A 343 -17.57 -15.60 -13.90
C TYR A 343 -18.05 -14.18 -14.18
N ILE A 344 -18.60 -13.51 -13.17
CA ILE A 344 -19.01 -12.10 -13.25
C ILE A 344 -18.07 -11.34 -12.33
N PRO A 345 -17.28 -10.36 -12.84
CA PRO A 345 -16.38 -9.59 -12.01
C PRO A 345 -17.19 -8.85 -10.92
N LYS A 346 -16.63 -8.82 -9.70
CA LYS A 346 -17.18 -8.09 -8.56
C LYS A 346 -16.24 -6.94 -8.25
N LEU A 347 -16.80 -5.74 -8.18
CA LEU A 347 -16.06 -4.56 -7.74
C LEU A 347 -16.35 -4.34 -6.26
N ASP A 348 -15.29 -4.07 -5.51
CA ASP A 348 -15.36 -3.56 -4.14
C ASP A 348 -14.57 -2.25 -4.09
N LEU A 349 -15.23 -1.16 -4.49
CA LEU A 349 -14.58 0.15 -4.56
C LEU A 349 -14.22 0.69 -3.18
N ARG A 350 -14.87 0.19 -2.13
CA ARG A 350 -14.56 0.59 -0.75
C ARG A 350 -13.21 0.04 -0.31
N GLU A 351 -12.97 -1.27 -0.45
CA GLU A 351 -11.67 -1.86 -0.11
C GLU A 351 -10.58 -1.38 -1.07
N PHE A 352 -10.90 -1.13 -2.34
CA PHE A 352 -10.00 -0.49 -3.29
C PHE A 352 -9.55 0.89 -2.79
N TYR A 353 -10.48 1.78 -2.47
CA TYR A 353 -10.19 3.14 -1.99
C TYR A 353 -9.38 3.14 -0.70
N ARG A 354 -9.77 2.28 0.26
CA ARG A 354 -9.03 2.09 1.52
C ARG A 354 -7.58 1.70 1.27
N SER A 355 -7.37 0.73 0.38
CA SER A 355 -6.03 0.22 0.06
C SER A 355 -5.19 1.27 -0.68
N MET A 356 -5.79 2.03 -1.59
CA MET A 356 -5.12 3.12 -2.31
C MET A 356 -4.66 4.25 -1.38
N ILE A 357 -5.50 4.71 -0.46
CA ILE A 357 -5.11 5.73 0.53
C ILE A 357 -3.95 5.23 1.40
N ARG A 358 -3.98 3.97 1.83
CA ARG A 358 -2.89 3.39 2.63
C ARG A 358 -1.59 3.33 1.85
N ILE A 359 -1.62 2.91 0.59
CA ILE A 359 -0.43 2.88 -0.27
C ILE A 359 0.13 4.29 -0.48
N SER A 360 -0.71 5.32 -0.62
CA SER A 360 -0.24 6.68 -0.86
C SER A 360 0.28 7.39 0.40
N LEU A 361 -0.34 7.17 1.56
CA LEU A 361 -0.06 7.97 2.78
C LEU A 361 0.94 7.35 3.76
N LEU A 362 0.97 6.02 3.90
CA LEU A 362 1.91 5.38 4.83
C LEU A 362 3.39 5.68 4.50
N PRO A 363 3.78 5.79 3.22
CA PRO A 363 5.12 6.21 2.84
C PRO A 363 5.52 7.61 3.33
N VAL A 364 4.56 8.54 3.38
CA VAL A 364 4.79 9.92 3.80
C VAL A 364 5.17 9.99 5.28
N ILE A 365 4.65 9.07 6.11
CA ILE A 365 5.04 8.95 7.53
C ILE A 365 6.55 8.75 7.64
N ASP A 366 7.13 7.94 6.76
CA ASP A 366 8.55 7.63 6.79
C ASP A 366 9.41 8.85 6.45
N GLU A 367 8.95 9.70 5.54
CA GLU A 367 9.63 10.94 5.14
C GLU A 367 9.63 11.98 6.28
N ILE A 368 8.51 12.12 6.99
CA ILE A 368 8.37 13.15 8.04
C ILE A 368 8.78 12.67 9.44
N PHE A 369 9.03 11.36 9.62
CA PHE A 369 9.24 10.78 10.94
C PHE A 369 10.46 11.37 11.66
N ASP A 370 11.50 11.72 10.90
CA ASP A 370 12.72 12.32 11.45
C ASP A 370 12.45 13.70 12.06
N ASP A 371 11.58 14.48 11.43
CA ASP A 371 11.15 15.79 11.93
C ASP A 371 10.27 15.63 13.18
N VAL A 372 9.30 14.71 13.17
CA VAL A 372 8.48 14.40 14.36
C VAL A 372 9.38 14.03 15.55
N ARG A 373 10.35 13.14 15.31
CA ARG A 373 11.30 12.69 16.33
C ARG A 373 12.18 13.84 16.84
N ARG A 374 12.68 14.70 15.95
CA ARG A 374 13.47 15.89 16.33
C ARG A 374 12.66 16.84 17.19
N ASN A 375 11.43 17.16 16.79
CA ASN A 375 10.55 18.08 17.52
C ASN A 375 10.21 17.57 18.92
N VAL A 376 9.89 16.27 19.07
CA VAL A 376 9.63 15.67 20.39
C VAL A 376 10.86 15.78 21.30
N VAL A 377 12.06 15.61 20.75
CA VAL A 377 13.29 15.79 21.52
C VAL A 377 13.51 17.25 21.92
N GLU A 378 13.29 18.22 21.02
CA GLU A 378 13.36 19.65 21.37
C GLU A 378 12.37 20.00 22.48
N LYS A 379 11.12 19.54 22.36
CA LYS A 379 10.06 19.76 23.37
C LYS A 379 10.47 19.20 24.73
N LYS A 380 10.99 17.97 24.78
CA LYS A 380 11.47 17.34 26.03
C LYS A 380 12.70 18.04 26.62
N ILE A 381 13.61 18.55 25.80
CA ILE A 381 14.73 19.39 26.29
C ILE A 381 14.17 20.69 26.89
N GLY A 382 13.26 21.37 26.19
CA GLY A 382 12.62 22.59 26.67
C GLY A 382 11.90 22.39 28.01
N GLU A 383 11.17 21.29 28.17
CA GLU A 383 10.53 20.90 29.43
C GLU A 383 11.54 20.65 30.55
N LEU A 384 12.64 19.92 30.27
CA LEU A 384 13.65 19.58 31.27
C LEU A 384 14.45 20.80 31.76
N PHE A 385 14.71 21.75 30.87
CA PHE A 385 15.49 22.96 31.15
C PHE A 385 14.63 24.23 31.18
N THR A 386 13.37 24.11 31.62
CA THR A 386 12.41 25.24 31.65
C THR A 386 13.02 26.49 32.29
N GLY A 387 13.09 27.59 31.54
CA GLY A 387 13.62 28.89 32.01
C GLY A 387 15.16 29.02 32.01
N GLN A 388 15.89 27.99 31.58
CA GLN A 388 17.35 27.97 31.51
C GLN A 388 17.81 27.96 30.04
N LYS A 389 18.85 28.74 29.71
CA LYS A 389 19.51 28.64 28.41
C LYS A 389 20.63 27.61 28.50
N LEU A 390 20.61 26.62 27.61
CA LEU A 390 21.71 25.66 27.47
C LEU A 390 22.98 26.41 27.07
N ILE A 391 24.08 26.09 27.75
CA ILE A 391 25.41 26.61 27.40
C ILE A 391 25.94 25.74 26.26
N PRO A 392 26.12 26.28 25.04
CA PRO A 392 26.68 25.51 23.94
C PRO A 392 28.19 25.32 24.14
N PHE A 393 28.71 24.21 23.60
CA PHE A 393 30.15 24.02 23.46
C PHE A 393 30.73 25.00 22.43
N GLN A 394 31.97 25.42 22.65
CA GLN A 394 32.65 26.37 21.77
C GLN A 394 33.37 25.67 20.62
N ASN A 395 33.96 24.50 20.88
CA ASN A 395 34.86 23.83 19.95
C ASN A 395 34.33 22.47 19.46
N TYR A 396 33.70 21.66 20.32
CA TYR A 396 33.03 20.41 19.95
C TYR A 396 31.61 20.71 19.44
N ARG A 397 31.50 21.01 18.14
CA ARG A 397 30.26 21.43 17.47
C ARG A 397 30.16 20.86 16.06
N ASP A 398 28.97 20.93 15.48
CA ASP A 398 28.74 20.52 14.09
C ASP A 398 29.36 21.52 13.11
N TYR A 399 30.41 21.08 12.40
CA TYR A 399 31.07 21.84 11.35
C TYR A 399 30.47 21.49 9.98
N LEU A 400 29.27 22.00 9.70
CA LEU A 400 28.60 21.82 8.42
C LEU A 400 29.14 22.83 7.38
N SER A 401 30.34 22.61 6.82
CA SER A 401 30.67 23.26 5.52
C SER A 401 30.29 22.34 4.37
N THR A 402 29.90 22.93 3.24
CA THR A 402 29.41 22.25 2.03
C THR A 402 30.40 21.18 1.53
N ASP A 403 31.69 21.39 1.77
CA ASP A 403 32.78 20.52 1.32
C ASP A 403 32.84 19.18 2.09
N PHE A 404 32.47 19.14 3.38
CA PHE A 404 32.54 17.90 4.19
C PHE A 404 31.53 16.85 3.72
N LYS A 405 30.33 17.29 3.32
CA LYS A 405 29.28 16.41 2.81
C LYS A 405 29.64 15.85 1.43
N GLN A 406 30.26 16.65 0.57
CA GLN A 406 30.70 16.20 -0.76
C GLN A 406 31.86 15.18 -0.67
N LEU A 407 32.72 15.30 0.35
CA LEU A 407 33.88 14.42 0.55
C LEU A 407 33.58 13.15 1.35
N GLY A 408 32.35 12.96 1.85
CA GLY A 408 31.98 11.77 2.64
C GLY A 408 32.83 11.61 3.91
N LEU A 409 33.10 12.72 4.61
CA LEU A 409 33.88 12.74 5.85
C LEU A 409 32.97 12.69 7.08
N PRO A 410 33.39 12.02 8.17
CA PRO A 410 32.59 11.93 9.38
C PRO A 410 32.53 13.28 10.10
N THR A 411 31.37 13.57 10.68
CA THR A 411 31.18 14.67 11.64
C THR A 411 31.19 14.14 13.06
N PHE A 412 31.30 15.04 14.04
CA PHE A 412 31.16 14.64 15.44
C PHE A 412 29.74 14.13 15.70
N THR A 413 29.63 12.96 16.30
CA THR A 413 28.34 12.27 16.46
C THR A 413 27.60 12.73 17.71
N TYR A 414 28.29 12.91 18.85
CA TYR A 414 27.67 13.03 20.17
C TYR A 414 27.54 14.48 20.69
N VAL A 415 27.57 15.47 19.80
CA VAL A 415 27.59 16.90 20.16
C VAL A 415 26.42 17.27 21.06
N ARG A 416 25.20 16.86 20.70
CA ARG A 416 23.98 17.21 21.42
C ARG A 416 23.80 16.36 22.67
N THR A 417 24.07 15.06 22.61
CA THR A 417 24.01 14.19 23.80
C THR A 417 24.94 14.68 24.90
N LEU A 418 26.20 15.01 24.55
CA LEU A 418 27.20 15.47 25.51
C LEU A 418 26.82 16.85 26.10
N ASN A 419 26.29 17.76 25.26
CA ASN A 419 25.84 19.08 25.68
C ASN A 419 24.66 19.00 26.67
N VAL A 420 23.69 18.11 26.41
CA VAL A 420 22.55 17.89 27.31
C VAL A 420 23.01 17.29 28.65
N ILE A 421 23.96 16.35 28.66
CA ILE A 421 24.55 15.84 29.91
C ILE A 421 25.25 16.94 30.69
N TYR A 422 26.12 17.69 30.02
CA TYR A 422 26.87 18.78 30.64
C TYR A 422 25.96 19.78 31.34
N ASN A 423 24.93 20.24 30.63
CA ASN A 423 23.97 21.19 31.19
C ASN A 423 23.10 20.55 32.29
N PHE A 424 22.79 19.25 32.21
CA PHE A 424 22.04 18.60 33.28
C PHE A 424 22.87 18.44 34.57
N ILE A 425 24.16 18.14 34.47
CA ILE A 425 25.03 18.15 35.66
C ILE A 425 25.13 19.58 36.20
N ARG A 426 25.52 20.51 35.34
CA ARG A 426 25.75 21.91 35.74
C ARG A 426 24.53 22.56 36.38
N TRP A 427 23.36 22.37 35.78
CA TRP A 427 22.12 23.03 36.23
C TRP A 427 21.30 22.17 37.17
N TYR A 428 21.08 20.89 36.88
CA TYR A 428 20.16 20.08 37.69
C TYR A 428 20.87 19.43 38.88
N TYR A 429 22.06 18.84 38.68
CA TYR A 429 22.78 18.17 39.76
C TYR A 429 23.19 19.16 40.87
N HIS A 430 23.94 20.22 40.54
CA HIS A 430 24.38 21.20 41.55
C HIS A 430 23.22 21.86 42.29
N THR A 431 22.12 22.07 41.60
CA THR A 431 21.00 22.84 42.12
C THR A 431 20.03 22.02 42.95
N TYR A 432 19.82 20.75 42.62
CA TYR A 432 18.76 19.93 43.20
C TYR A 432 19.25 18.60 43.79
N LEU A 433 20.28 17.98 43.21
CA LEU A 433 20.75 16.67 43.65
C LEU A 433 21.85 16.78 44.71
N GLN A 434 22.74 17.75 44.59
CA GLN A 434 23.87 17.94 45.51
C GLN A 434 23.39 18.16 46.95
N GLU A 435 22.34 18.96 47.13
CA GLU A 435 21.73 19.19 48.44
C GLU A 435 21.12 17.90 49.04
N ILE A 436 20.49 17.07 48.20
CA ILE A 436 19.95 15.78 48.64
C ILE A 436 21.08 14.81 49.01
N VAL A 437 22.16 14.79 48.25
CA VAL A 437 23.36 14.00 48.58
C VAL A 437 23.91 14.41 49.95
N GLN A 438 23.93 15.71 50.27
CA GLN A 438 24.34 16.22 51.58
C GLN A 438 23.37 15.80 52.69
N ILE A 439 22.06 15.94 52.48
CA ILE A 439 21.03 15.52 53.46
C ILE A 439 21.14 14.02 53.77
N LEU A 440 21.25 13.19 52.73
CA LEU A 440 21.36 11.74 52.88
C LEU A 440 22.67 11.33 53.56
N SER A 441 23.79 11.95 53.20
CA SER A 441 25.10 11.61 53.76
C SER A 441 25.23 12.00 55.24
N MET A 442 24.76 13.18 55.63
CA MET A 442 24.85 13.66 57.02
C MET A 442 23.79 13.08 57.95
N GLY A 443 22.60 12.76 57.42
CA GLY A 443 21.48 12.28 58.22
C GLY A 443 21.27 10.78 58.12
N MET A 444 20.79 10.33 56.96
CA MET A 444 20.20 9.00 56.80
C MET A 444 21.23 7.87 56.73
N LEU A 445 22.28 8.07 55.92
CA LEU A 445 23.28 7.05 55.61
C LEU A 445 24.53 7.14 56.49
N LYS A 446 24.60 8.10 57.43
CA LYS A 446 25.77 8.32 58.31
C LYS A 446 26.27 7.04 59.00
N HIS A 447 25.36 6.14 59.38
CA HIS A 447 25.68 4.89 60.05
C HIS A 447 25.78 3.68 59.12
N ASN A 448 25.43 3.83 57.84
CA ASN A 448 25.47 2.76 56.85
C ASN A 448 26.57 3.04 55.81
N ARG A 449 27.77 2.50 56.06
CA ARG A 449 28.98 2.78 55.28
C ARG A 449 28.86 2.43 53.79
N LEU A 450 28.18 1.33 53.45
CA LEU A 450 28.16 0.83 52.07
C LEU A 450 27.33 1.73 51.13
N PRO A 451 26.04 2.05 51.40
CA PRO A 451 25.28 2.99 50.58
C PRO A 451 25.85 4.41 50.63
N LEU A 452 26.42 4.82 51.77
CA LEU A 452 27.09 6.13 51.89
C LEU A 452 28.28 6.24 50.91
N ASN A 453 29.15 5.23 50.88
CA ASN A 453 30.30 5.22 49.97
C ASN A 453 29.85 5.19 48.50
N ARG A 454 28.81 4.41 48.16
CA ARG A 454 28.23 4.40 46.81
C ARG A 454 27.69 5.79 46.43
N LEU A 455 26.92 6.42 47.31
CA LEU A 455 26.34 7.76 47.09
C LEU A 455 27.43 8.80 46.82
N LEU A 456 28.46 8.84 47.67
CA LEU A 456 29.57 9.79 47.53
C LEU A 456 30.42 9.52 46.30
N ALA A 457 30.66 8.25 45.96
CA ALA A 457 31.39 7.89 44.75
C ALA A 457 30.63 8.31 43.48
N SER A 458 29.31 8.10 43.43
CA SER A 458 28.48 8.54 42.30
C SER A 458 28.42 10.05 42.17
N ALA A 459 28.31 10.78 43.29
CA ALA A 459 28.34 12.24 43.31
C ALA A 459 29.69 12.78 42.79
N ALA A 460 30.81 12.25 43.30
CA ALA A 460 32.15 12.62 42.85
C ALA A 460 32.37 12.29 41.36
N ALA A 461 31.84 11.17 40.88
CA ALA A 461 31.92 10.79 39.47
C ALA A 461 31.19 11.79 38.56
N LEU A 462 30.04 12.35 38.97
CA LEU A 462 29.32 13.35 38.19
C LEU A 462 30.09 14.67 38.10
N GLU A 463 30.70 15.11 39.20
CA GLU A 463 31.55 16.32 39.23
C GLU A 463 32.79 16.15 38.35
N ASP A 464 33.44 14.98 38.42
CA ASP A 464 34.57 14.61 37.55
C ASP A 464 34.18 14.56 36.07
N VAL A 465 32.97 14.08 35.75
CA VAL A 465 32.46 14.07 34.37
C VAL A 465 32.23 15.49 33.87
N GLU A 466 31.67 16.40 34.67
CA GLU A 466 31.49 17.80 34.25
C GLU A 466 32.82 18.47 33.91
N GLU A 467 33.82 18.34 34.78
CA GLU A 467 35.16 18.89 34.56
C GLU A 467 35.78 18.31 33.30
N LYS A 468 35.70 16.98 33.13
CA LYS A 468 36.25 16.30 31.95
C LYS A 468 35.54 16.68 30.66
N ILE A 469 34.24 16.96 30.68
CA ILE A 469 33.52 17.46 29.51
C ILE A 469 34.02 18.86 29.13
N TRP A 470 34.24 19.73 30.11
CA TRP A 470 34.77 21.07 29.86
C TRP A 470 36.20 21.03 29.31
N VAL A 471 37.08 20.22 29.91
CA VAL A 471 38.45 20.00 29.40
C VAL A 471 38.42 19.38 28.00
N PHE A 472 37.49 18.47 27.74
CA PHE A 472 37.31 17.87 26.42
C PHE A 472 36.95 18.91 25.36
N ASP A 473 36.04 19.86 25.64
CA ASP A 473 35.73 20.95 24.71
C ASP A 473 36.96 21.85 24.48
N ILE A 474 37.73 22.16 25.52
CA ILE A 474 38.95 22.96 25.39
C ILE A 474 40.04 22.27 24.58
N SER A 475 40.15 20.94 24.66
CA SER A 475 41.12 20.16 23.88
C SER A 475 40.99 20.38 22.37
N LEU A 476 39.83 20.84 21.89
CA LEU A 476 39.57 21.15 20.48
C LEU A 476 39.72 22.64 20.14
N SER A 477 40.16 23.46 21.08
CA SER A 477 40.44 24.89 20.87
C SER A 477 41.68 25.10 20.00
N ASN A 478 41.80 26.29 19.39
CA ASN A 478 42.93 26.63 18.54
C ASN A 478 44.27 26.74 19.29
N ASP A 479 44.26 26.74 20.62
CA ASP A 479 45.46 26.82 21.44
C ASP A 479 46.05 25.44 21.72
N GLU A 480 45.20 24.41 21.74
CA GLU A 480 45.56 23.01 21.99
C GLU A 480 46.04 22.27 20.74
N GLU A 481 46.86 21.23 20.93
CA GLU A 481 47.48 20.48 19.81
C GLU A 481 46.43 19.83 18.90
N ASP A 482 45.42 19.19 19.50
CA ASP A 482 44.34 18.52 18.78
C ASP A 482 43.48 19.50 17.98
N GLY A 483 43.19 20.68 18.53
CA GLY A 483 42.43 21.71 17.82
C GLY A 483 43.23 22.37 16.68
N LYS A 484 44.53 22.62 16.88
CA LYS A 484 45.44 23.07 15.80
C LYS A 484 45.52 22.05 14.67
N LEU A 485 45.65 20.77 15.03
CA LEU A 485 45.65 19.67 14.07
C LEU A 485 44.31 19.59 13.33
N PHE A 486 43.20 19.68 14.05
CA PHE A 486 41.85 19.67 13.47
C PHE A 486 41.67 20.81 12.45
N GLN A 487 41.99 22.06 12.80
CA GLN A 487 41.85 23.18 11.84
C GLN A 487 42.78 23.05 10.64
N ARG A 488 44.02 22.61 10.85
CA ARG A 488 44.97 22.37 9.75
C ARG A 488 44.42 21.32 8.78
N LEU A 489 43.95 20.19 9.31
CA LEU A 489 43.36 19.14 8.51
C LEU A 489 42.17 19.70 7.73
N ARG A 490 41.26 20.45 8.36
CA ARG A 490 40.07 21.02 7.70
C ARG A 490 40.38 21.81 6.43
N VAL A 491 41.47 22.58 6.41
CA VAL A 491 41.88 23.36 5.24
C VAL A 491 42.49 22.48 4.13
N SER A 492 43.10 21.35 4.48
CA SER A 492 43.81 20.46 3.54
C SER A 492 43.03 19.20 3.12
N LEU A 493 41.78 19.03 3.55
CA LEU A 493 40.95 17.83 3.31
C LEU A 493 40.64 17.54 1.84
N ALA A 494 40.51 18.58 1.00
CA ALA A 494 40.21 18.42 -0.42
C ALA A 494 41.44 18.00 -1.24
N SER A 495 42.65 18.30 -0.74
CA SER A 495 43.90 18.19 -1.50
C SER A 495 44.59 16.84 -1.33
N GLU A 496 44.48 16.19 -0.17
CA GLU A 496 45.26 14.99 0.15
C GLU A 496 44.46 13.87 0.85
N PRO A 497 44.41 12.65 0.28
CA PRO A 497 43.74 11.49 0.91
C PRO A 497 44.34 11.05 2.25
N ALA A 498 45.63 11.32 2.49
CA ALA A 498 46.29 11.02 3.75
C ALA A 498 45.70 11.85 4.92
N HIS A 499 45.44 13.14 4.68
CA HIS A 499 44.79 14.03 5.66
C HIS A 499 43.36 13.60 5.97
N GLN A 500 42.62 13.06 4.99
CA GLN A 500 41.28 12.50 5.23
C GLN A 500 41.31 11.30 6.19
N ARG A 501 42.32 10.43 6.09
CA ARG A 501 42.47 9.30 7.04
C ARG A 501 42.78 9.77 8.45
N ILE A 502 43.69 10.75 8.59
CA ILE A 502 44.05 11.31 9.90
C ILE A 502 42.85 12.02 10.52
N PHE A 503 42.09 12.80 9.73
CA PHE A 503 40.88 13.46 10.16
C PHE A 503 39.81 12.46 10.65
N ARG A 504 39.55 11.39 9.88
CA ARG A 504 38.66 10.29 10.30
C ARG A 504 39.11 9.67 11.62
N GLY A 505 40.42 9.43 11.78
CA GLY A 505 40.99 8.91 13.02
C GLY A 505 40.73 9.81 14.22
N LEU A 506 40.98 11.12 14.06
CA LEU A 506 40.79 12.11 15.11
C LEU A 506 39.31 12.28 15.49
N VAL A 507 38.40 12.37 14.51
CA VAL A 507 36.95 12.45 14.76
C VAL A 507 36.48 11.20 15.52
N ASN A 508 36.85 10.01 15.05
CA ASN A 508 36.48 8.75 15.71
C ASN A 508 37.04 8.63 17.14
N GLN A 509 38.26 9.11 17.38
CA GLN A 509 38.85 9.12 18.71
C GLN A 509 38.10 10.07 19.65
N LYS A 510 37.78 11.28 19.19
CA LYS A 510 37.03 12.26 19.97
C LYS A 510 35.60 11.78 20.23
N ASP A 511 34.94 11.14 19.26
CA ASP A 511 33.62 10.56 19.46
C ASP A 511 33.61 9.39 20.46
N LYS A 512 34.63 8.52 20.43
CA LYS A 512 34.79 7.49 21.47
C LYS A 512 34.97 8.10 22.86
N THR A 513 35.71 9.20 22.94
CA THR A 513 35.94 9.93 24.20
C THR A 513 34.64 10.56 24.70
N ALA A 514 33.90 11.25 23.82
CA ALA A 514 32.60 11.83 24.10
C ALA A 514 31.61 10.76 24.58
N GLN A 515 31.52 9.63 23.87
CA GLN A 515 30.70 8.49 24.29
C GLN A 515 31.08 7.98 25.69
N GLY A 516 32.37 7.81 25.96
CA GLY A 516 32.84 7.38 27.28
C GLY A 516 32.56 8.38 28.41
N LEU A 517 32.39 9.67 28.11
CA LEU A 517 31.93 10.69 29.07
C LEU A 517 30.41 10.61 29.27
N VAL A 518 29.65 10.41 28.18
CA VAL A 518 28.19 10.20 28.22
C VAL A 518 27.85 8.99 29.08
N ASP A 519 28.52 7.86 28.84
CA ASP A 519 28.25 6.60 29.53
C ASP A 519 28.56 6.73 31.03
N ARG A 520 29.70 7.33 31.41
CA ARG A 520 30.06 7.60 32.81
C ARG A 520 29.08 8.54 33.52
N GLY A 521 28.63 9.59 32.83
CA GLY A 521 27.61 10.50 33.37
C GLY A 521 26.29 9.77 33.64
N LEU A 522 25.83 8.97 32.68
CA LEU A 522 24.61 8.16 32.84
C LEU A 522 24.73 7.12 33.95
N GLU A 523 25.86 6.42 34.06
CA GLU A 523 26.14 5.48 35.15
C GLU A 523 26.07 6.17 36.51
N GLY A 524 26.69 7.35 36.65
CA GLY A 524 26.62 8.14 37.88
C GLY A 524 25.19 8.50 38.28
N PHE A 525 24.38 9.00 37.34
CA PHE A 525 22.97 9.33 37.60
C PHE A 525 22.11 8.10 37.93
N PHE A 526 22.26 7.00 37.19
CA PHE A 526 21.47 5.80 37.45
C PHE A 526 21.85 5.13 38.78
N GLU A 527 23.11 5.21 39.19
CA GLU A 527 23.53 4.72 40.49
C GLU A 527 22.94 5.59 41.63
N LEU A 528 22.91 6.92 41.48
CA LEU A 528 22.19 7.80 42.42
C LEU A 528 20.70 7.44 42.50
N LYS A 529 20.04 7.26 41.35
CA LYS A 529 18.64 6.84 41.29
C LYS A 529 18.40 5.53 42.03
N LYS A 530 19.25 4.52 41.78
CA LYS A 530 19.18 3.22 42.44
C LYS A 530 19.28 3.34 43.95
N ILE A 531 20.18 4.19 44.45
CA ILE A 531 20.31 4.45 45.90
C ILE A 531 19.04 5.11 46.44
N PHE A 532 18.45 6.08 45.72
CA PHE A 532 17.20 6.73 46.13
C PHE A 532 16.05 5.72 46.20
N ASP A 533 15.93 4.85 45.20
CA ASP A 533 14.89 3.82 45.15
C ASP A 533 15.09 2.75 46.25
N GLU A 534 16.34 2.35 46.53
CA GLU A 534 16.71 1.45 47.66
C GLU A 534 16.29 2.06 49.01
N ILE A 535 16.46 3.37 49.18
CA ILE A 535 16.07 4.10 50.39
C ILE A 535 14.54 4.17 50.51
N LEU A 536 13.85 4.52 49.42
CA LEU A 536 12.39 4.66 49.35
C LEU A 536 11.66 3.33 49.58
N SER A 537 12.26 2.22 49.17
CA SER A 537 11.71 0.87 49.32
C SER A 537 12.09 0.17 50.62
N SER A 538 12.88 0.83 51.49
CA SER A 538 13.34 0.21 52.73
C SER A 538 12.17 -0.09 53.70
N PRO A 539 12.06 -1.32 54.23
CA PRO A 539 10.97 -1.69 55.14
C PRO A 539 11.17 -1.16 56.57
N THR A 540 12.34 -0.60 56.89
CA THR A 540 12.73 -0.19 58.25
C THR A 540 11.91 1.02 58.74
N GLU A 541 11.27 0.93 59.91
CA GLU A 541 10.45 2.05 60.43
C GLU A 541 11.25 3.33 60.73
N VAL A 542 12.51 3.19 61.14
CA VAL A 542 13.43 4.33 61.32
C VAL A 542 13.67 5.07 60.00
N VAL A 543 13.72 4.34 58.88
CA VAL A 543 13.84 4.93 57.54
C VAL A 543 12.55 5.65 57.16
N LYS A 544 11.38 5.04 57.38
CA LYS A 544 10.09 5.66 57.08
C LYS A 544 9.85 6.95 57.86
N GLN A 545 10.17 6.98 59.15
CA GLN A 545 10.09 8.20 59.97
C GLN A 545 11.00 9.33 59.45
N ARG A 546 12.20 8.99 58.97
CA ARG A 546 13.12 9.99 58.38
C ARG A 546 12.64 10.47 57.01
N LEU A 547 12.00 9.62 56.22
CA LEU A 547 11.41 10.00 54.93
C LEU A 547 10.24 10.97 55.07
N SER A 548 9.50 10.92 56.17
CA SER A 548 8.47 11.92 56.51
C SER A 548 9.04 13.25 57.05
N GLY A 549 10.36 13.34 57.25
CA GLY A 549 11.01 14.58 57.66
C GLY A 549 10.92 15.64 56.55
N PHE A 550 10.56 16.87 56.92
CA PHE A 550 10.47 18.00 56.01
C PHE A 550 11.81 18.72 55.90
N TYR A 551 12.22 19.01 54.68
CA TYR A 551 13.42 19.77 54.38
C TYR A 551 13.03 21.02 53.58
N TYR A 552 13.72 22.13 53.85
CA TYR A 552 13.47 23.39 53.17
C TYR A 552 14.47 23.58 52.04
N ILE A 553 14.06 23.20 50.84
CA ILE A 553 14.89 23.27 49.63
C ILE A 553 14.32 24.37 48.73
N LYS A 554 15.13 25.40 48.44
CA LYS A 554 14.78 26.51 47.54
C LYS A 554 13.43 27.19 47.82
N GLY A 555 13.11 27.44 49.09
CA GLY A 555 11.91 28.17 49.43
C GLY A 555 10.64 27.31 49.57
N LYS A 556 10.76 25.98 49.43
CA LYS A 556 9.65 25.05 49.61
C LYS A 556 10.00 24.01 50.68
N SER A 557 9.03 23.74 51.55
CA SER A 557 9.11 22.65 52.53
C SER A 557 8.49 21.41 51.91
N GLU A 558 9.31 20.39 51.67
CA GLU A 558 8.88 19.13 51.06
C GLU A 558 9.39 17.96 51.91
N ALA A 559 8.64 16.86 51.94
CA ALA A 559 9.06 15.65 52.64
C ALA A 559 10.22 14.99 51.86
N LEU A 560 11.21 14.44 52.59
CA LEU A 560 12.36 13.78 51.96
C LEU A 560 11.94 12.66 51.01
N GLY A 561 10.91 11.89 51.35
CA GLY A 561 10.39 10.84 50.47
C GLY A 561 9.84 11.37 49.14
N GLU A 562 9.14 12.51 49.15
CA GLU A 562 8.62 13.14 47.94
C GLU A 562 9.75 13.72 47.08
N LEU A 563 10.75 14.34 47.73
CA LEU A 563 11.96 14.83 47.08
C LEU A 563 12.69 13.68 46.36
N LEU A 564 12.98 12.59 47.05
CA LEU A 564 13.68 11.44 46.45
C LEU A 564 12.91 10.85 45.26
N ARG A 565 11.58 10.72 45.35
CA ARG A 565 10.75 10.25 44.23
C ARG A 565 10.81 11.20 43.05
N SER A 566 10.57 12.49 43.28
CA SER A 566 10.61 13.52 42.23
C SER A 566 11.96 13.56 41.52
N ARG A 567 13.08 13.41 42.26
CA ARG A 567 14.42 13.38 41.66
C ARG A 567 14.72 12.07 40.94
N SER A 568 14.29 10.93 41.48
CA SER A 568 14.39 9.63 40.81
C SER A 568 13.68 9.66 39.45
N ASP A 569 12.44 10.19 39.41
CA ASP A 569 11.66 10.36 38.18
C ASP A 569 12.34 11.30 37.18
N ALA A 570 12.93 12.40 37.65
CA ALA A 570 13.64 13.34 36.79
C ALA A 570 14.90 12.73 36.16
N ILE A 571 15.68 11.96 36.94
CA ILE A 571 16.83 11.21 36.43
C ILE A 571 16.39 10.20 35.37
N GLU A 572 15.26 9.51 35.60
CA GLU A 572 14.72 8.56 34.63
C GLU A 572 14.28 9.22 33.32
N LYS A 573 13.55 10.33 33.42
CA LYS A 573 13.14 11.14 32.25
C LYS A 573 14.35 11.62 31.46
N PHE A 574 15.38 12.11 32.15
CA PHE A 574 16.64 12.53 31.54
C PHE A 574 17.37 11.37 30.83
N GLY A 575 17.50 10.22 31.49
CA GLY A 575 18.12 9.04 30.88
C GLY A 575 17.35 8.53 29.64
N ASN A 576 16.02 8.62 29.66
CA ASN A 576 15.18 8.30 28.49
C ASN A 576 15.38 9.30 27.35
N LEU A 577 15.45 10.60 27.66
CA LEU A 577 15.73 11.66 26.69
C LEU A 577 17.09 11.47 26.01
N LEU A 578 18.15 11.21 26.78
CA LEU A 578 19.50 10.98 26.24
C LEU A 578 19.58 9.75 25.33
N ARG A 579 18.91 8.65 25.71
CA ARG A 579 18.83 7.48 24.84
C ARG A 579 18.16 7.80 23.50
N ASN A 580 17.15 8.67 23.50
CA ASN A 580 16.50 9.11 22.26
C ASN A 580 17.39 10.03 21.44
N ILE A 581 18.08 11.01 22.06
CA ILE A 581 19.03 11.89 21.38
C ILE A 581 20.15 11.08 20.73
N SER A 582 20.77 10.16 21.48
CA SER A 582 21.86 9.33 20.96
C SER A 582 21.43 8.43 19.80
N ARG A 583 20.18 7.95 19.78
CA ARG A 583 19.62 7.18 18.64
C ARG A 583 19.43 8.04 17.39
N ILE A 584 19.12 9.31 17.55
CA ILE A 584 19.00 10.25 16.42
C ILE A 584 20.40 10.51 15.85
N GLU A 585 21.34 10.85 16.72
CA GLU A 585 22.74 11.14 16.34
C GLU A 585 23.45 9.96 15.68
N LYS A 586 23.18 8.71 16.10
CA LYS A 586 23.76 7.51 15.46
C LYS A 586 23.10 7.13 14.13
N GLY A 587 21.91 7.68 13.85
CA GLY A 587 21.13 7.38 12.64
C GLY A 587 21.31 8.39 11.51
N THR A 588 21.92 9.54 11.81
CA THR A 588 22.44 10.54 10.86
C THR A 588 23.87 10.21 10.46
#